data_AF-H8GSV1-F1
#
_entry.id   AF-H8GSV1-F1
#
_cell.length_a   1.000
_cell.length_b   1.000
_cell.length_c   1.000
_cell.angle_alpha   90.00
_cell.angle_beta   90.00
_cell.angle_gamma   90.00
#
_symmetry.space_group_name_H-M   'P 1'
#
loop_
_entity.id
_entity.type
_entity.pdbx_description
1 polymer ?
#
loop_
_entity_poly.entity_id
_entity_poly.type
_entity_poly.pdbx_seq_one_letter_code
_entity_poly.pdbx_strand_id
1 'polypeptide(L)'
;MTAYRQRLDMTTNWSVVTTAGLASFALGDVNNSHATFLFAMFMNYFFLRLEARRFRTYEIAHHRVRIMERFFYPAMLGDRVDPGWHQLLLAELAKPRSPMSRADALGWRLNRNYLWIYAAVLLAWFAKLDLGQPKGWILEFPEALALADIGNFPGWLVFAGVFAFYCHLIWLALRAARTYPLEEG
;
A
#
# COMPACT_ATOMS: atom_id res chain seq x y z
N MET A 1 4.19 24.00 -10.05
CA MET A 1 3.87 23.21 -8.83
C MET A 1 3.39 21.77 -9.10
N THR A 2 3.17 21.33 -10.34
CA THR A 2 2.60 20.01 -10.67
C THR A 2 3.60 18.85 -10.69
N ALA A 3 4.85 19.09 -11.09
CA ALA A 3 5.85 18.03 -11.30
C ALA A 3 6.23 17.23 -10.03
N TYR A 4 6.24 17.87 -8.86
CA TYR A 4 6.52 17.20 -7.59
C TYR A 4 5.39 16.26 -7.17
N ARG A 5 4.13 16.71 -7.27
CA ARG A 5 2.94 15.89 -6.97
C ARG A 5 2.84 14.69 -7.91
N GLN A 6 3.04 14.92 -9.21
CA GLN A 6 3.01 13.85 -10.22
C GLN A 6 4.07 12.75 -9.97
N ARG A 7 5.25 13.11 -9.46
CA ARG A 7 6.25 12.12 -9.06
C ARG A 7 5.78 11.30 -7.87
N LEU A 8 5.06 11.90 -6.92
CA LEU A 8 4.60 11.23 -5.70
C LEU A 8 3.56 10.16 -6.00
N ASP A 9 2.65 10.40 -6.95
CA ASP A 9 1.54 9.50 -7.29
C ASP A 9 1.89 8.46 -8.37
N MET A 10 3.09 8.55 -8.96
CA MET A 10 3.49 7.71 -10.08
C MET A 10 3.48 6.22 -9.75
N THR A 11 3.86 5.83 -8.54
CA THR A 11 3.89 4.41 -8.12
C THR A 11 2.51 3.78 -8.02
N THR A 12 1.54 4.49 -7.44
CA THR A 12 0.13 4.06 -7.40
C THR A 12 -0.43 3.94 -8.80
N ASN A 13 -0.15 4.92 -9.68
CA ASN A 13 -0.61 4.87 -11.06
C ASN A 13 -0.06 3.66 -11.81
N TRP A 14 1.23 3.34 -11.65
CA TRP A 14 1.81 2.11 -12.20
C TRP A 14 1.18 0.86 -11.61
N SER A 15 0.91 0.82 -10.31
CA SER A 15 0.21 -0.30 -9.66
C SER A 15 -1.17 -0.53 -10.27
N VAL A 16 -1.96 0.54 -10.49
CA VAL A 16 -3.28 0.46 -11.13
C VAL A 16 -3.16 -0.03 -12.57
N VAL A 17 -2.28 0.57 -13.37
CA VAL A 17 -2.11 0.22 -14.79
C VAL A 17 -1.62 -1.21 -14.97
N THR A 18 -0.61 -1.64 -14.20
CA THR A 18 -0.11 -3.01 -14.24
C THR A 18 -1.17 -4.00 -13.78
N THR A 19 -1.92 -3.69 -12.72
CA THR A 19 -3.02 -4.54 -12.25
C THR A 19 -4.11 -4.69 -13.30
N ALA A 20 -4.55 -3.58 -13.90
CA ALA A 20 -5.58 -3.58 -14.93
C ALA A 20 -5.13 -4.41 -16.15
N GLY A 21 -3.90 -4.23 -16.62
CA GLY A 21 -3.35 -5.01 -17.74
C GLY A 21 -3.28 -6.51 -17.45
N LEU A 22 -2.78 -6.89 -16.26
CA LEU A 22 -2.72 -8.29 -15.84
C LEU A 22 -4.11 -8.90 -15.67
N ALA A 23 -5.06 -8.16 -15.12
CA ALA A 23 -6.45 -8.61 -14.96
C ALA A 23 -7.13 -8.80 -16.32
N SER A 24 -6.98 -7.85 -17.25
CA SER A 24 -7.50 -7.97 -18.62
C SER A 24 -6.92 -9.17 -19.35
N PHE A 25 -5.61 -9.41 -19.23
CA PHE A 25 -4.99 -10.61 -19.79
C PHE A 25 -5.54 -11.89 -19.17
N ALA A 26 -5.55 -11.99 -17.82
CA ALA A 26 -5.97 -13.20 -17.13
C ALA A 26 -7.45 -13.56 -17.36
N LEU A 27 -8.32 -12.56 -17.44
CA LEU A 27 -9.76 -12.72 -17.65
C LEU A 27 -10.14 -12.87 -19.14
N GLY A 28 -9.27 -12.46 -20.06
CA GLY A 28 -9.55 -12.47 -21.50
C GLY A 28 -9.65 -13.86 -22.12
N ASP A 29 -9.06 -14.88 -21.48
CA ASP A 29 -9.15 -16.28 -21.91
C ASP A 29 -9.30 -17.16 -20.67
N VAL A 30 -10.20 -18.14 -20.72
CA VAL A 30 -10.40 -19.14 -19.65
C VAL A 30 -9.10 -19.92 -19.40
N ASN A 31 -8.33 -20.22 -20.44
CA ASN A 31 -7.10 -21.01 -20.37
C ASN A 31 -5.93 -20.27 -19.71
N ASN A 32 -6.00 -18.95 -19.57
CA ASN A 32 -4.95 -18.18 -18.89
C ASN A 32 -4.91 -18.54 -17.40
N SER A 33 -3.71 -18.69 -16.85
CA SER A 33 -3.54 -19.09 -15.45
C SER A 33 -3.96 -17.98 -14.48
N HIS A 34 -4.72 -18.35 -13.44
CA HIS A 34 -5.04 -17.51 -12.29
C HIS A 34 -3.80 -17.09 -11.48
N ALA A 35 -2.65 -17.77 -11.65
CA ALA A 35 -1.37 -17.36 -11.08
C ALA A 35 -0.96 -15.92 -11.47
N THR A 36 -1.50 -15.41 -12.59
CA THR A 36 -1.35 -14.01 -13.01
C THR A 36 -1.82 -13.02 -11.94
N PHE A 37 -2.89 -13.33 -11.20
CA PHE A 37 -3.37 -12.48 -10.11
C PHE A 37 -2.46 -12.54 -8.88
N LEU A 38 -1.86 -13.69 -8.57
CA LEU A 38 -0.83 -13.77 -7.52
C LEU A 38 0.37 -12.89 -7.88
N PHE A 39 0.78 -12.90 -9.15
CA PHE A 39 1.82 -12.00 -9.64
C PHE A 39 1.40 -10.52 -9.52
N ALA A 40 0.14 -10.18 -9.81
CA ALA A 40 -0.39 -8.83 -9.61
C ALA A 40 -0.36 -8.41 -8.13
N MET A 41 -0.75 -9.29 -7.20
CA MET A 41 -0.65 -9.05 -5.75
C MET A 41 0.80 -8.76 -5.33
N PHE A 42 1.76 -9.54 -5.83
CA PHE A 42 3.19 -9.33 -5.57
C PHE A 42 3.70 -8.00 -6.13
N MET A 43 3.35 -7.66 -7.37
CA MET A 43 3.72 -6.38 -7.99
C MET A 43 3.15 -5.19 -7.22
N ASN A 44 1.89 -5.27 -6.78
CA ASN A 44 1.29 -4.23 -5.96
C ASN A 44 2.00 -4.07 -4.62
N TYR A 45 2.48 -5.17 -4.01
CA TYR A 45 3.25 -5.09 -2.77
C TYR A 45 4.61 -4.42 -2.99
N PHE A 46 5.25 -4.72 -4.12
CA PHE A 46 6.49 -4.07 -4.51
C PHE A 46 6.30 -2.56 -4.71
N PHE A 47 5.27 -2.13 -5.45
CA PHE A 47 4.95 -0.71 -5.63
C PHE A 47 4.63 -0.01 -4.31
N LEU A 48 3.81 -0.63 -3.46
CA LEU A 48 3.50 -0.13 -2.13
C LEU A 48 4.77 0.08 -1.29
N ARG A 49 5.75 -0.83 -1.37
CA ARG A 49 7.04 -0.70 -0.67
C ARG A 49 7.88 0.46 -1.18
N LEU A 50 7.94 0.65 -2.50
CA LEU A 50 8.63 1.80 -3.10
C LEU A 50 7.99 3.11 -2.67
N GLU A 51 6.66 3.15 -2.68
CA GLU A 51 5.90 4.33 -2.27
C GLU A 51 6.07 4.64 -0.79
N ALA A 52 5.99 3.64 0.09
CA ALA A 52 6.21 3.82 1.52
C ALA A 52 7.64 4.32 1.81
N ARG A 53 8.65 3.84 1.07
CA ARG A 53 10.02 4.36 1.17
C ARG A 53 10.08 5.84 0.78
N ARG A 54 9.45 6.23 -0.32
CA ARG A 54 9.41 7.63 -0.80
C ARG A 54 8.65 8.54 0.15
N PHE A 55 7.54 8.05 0.69
CA PHE A 55 6.71 8.75 1.65
C PHE A 55 7.47 9.06 2.94
N ARG A 56 8.30 8.15 3.44
CA ARG A 56 9.18 8.43 4.60
C ARG A 56 10.17 9.57 4.35
N THR A 57 10.71 9.69 3.15
CA THR A 57 11.58 10.82 2.79
C THR A 57 10.80 12.12 2.73
N TYR A 58 9.57 12.09 2.21
CA TYR A 58 8.67 13.24 2.22
C TYR A 58 8.35 13.68 3.65
N GLU A 59 8.05 12.75 4.56
CA GLU A 59 7.75 13.08 5.97
C GLU A 59 8.89 13.82 6.67
N ILE A 60 10.15 13.52 6.36
CA ILE A 60 11.29 14.27 6.92
C ILE A 60 11.25 15.73 6.47
N ALA A 61 10.99 15.97 5.18
CA ALA A 61 10.90 17.34 4.66
C ALA A 61 9.68 18.07 5.20
N HIS A 62 8.53 17.39 5.27
CA HIS A 62 7.30 17.92 5.83
C HIS A 62 7.44 18.28 7.32
N HIS A 63 8.11 17.44 8.11
CA HIS A 63 8.39 17.72 9.52
C HIS A 63 9.24 19.00 9.70
N ARG A 64 10.25 19.21 8.86
CA ARG A 64 11.08 20.43 8.88
C ARG A 64 10.27 21.69 8.55
N VAL A 65 9.42 21.60 7.52
CA VAL A 65 8.52 22.71 7.16
C VAL A 65 7.58 23.02 8.32
N ARG A 66 7.02 22.02 8.98
CA ARG A 66 6.16 22.22 10.17
C ARG A 66 6.87 22.90 11.33
N ILE A 67 8.14 22.57 11.59
CA ILE A 67 8.96 23.28 12.59
C ILE A 67 9.12 24.75 12.18
N MET A 68 9.36 25.04 10.90
CA MET A 68 9.47 26.42 10.42
C MET A 68 8.13 27.18 10.53
N GLU A 69 7.02 26.56 10.13
CA GLU A 69 5.65 27.11 10.23
C GLU A 69 5.24 27.40 11.67
N ARG A 70 5.53 26.49 12.60
CA ARG A 70 5.11 26.61 14.00
C ARG A 70 6.02 27.52 14.83
N PHE A 71 7.30 27.61 14.50
CA PHE A 71 8.27 28.31 15.36
C PHE A 71 9.05 29.41 14.63
N PHE A 72 9.64 29.15 13.47
CA PHE A 72 10.48 30.12 12.75
C PHE A 72 9.69 31.35 12.31
N TYR A 73 8.59 31.17 11.56
CA TYR A 73 7.83 32.30 11.03
C TYR A 73 7.19 33.13 12.16
N PRO A 74 6.53 32.53 13.18
CA PRO A 74 6.01 33.31 14.31
C PRO A 74 7.10 34.09 15.04
N ALA A 75 8.29 33.50 15.29
CA ALA A 75 9.42 34.19 15.90
C ALA A 75 9.85 35.44 15.09
N MET A 76 9.95 35.31 13.77
CA MET A 76 10.38 36.40 12.89
C MET A 76 9.32 37.49 12.75
N LEU A 77 8.06 37.15 12.93
CA LEU A 77 6.93 38.09 12.87
C LEU A 77 6.62 38.75 14.23
N GLY A 78 7.40 38.44 15.27
CA GLY A 78 7.32 39.09 16.59
C GLY A 78 6.41 38.38 17.60
N ASP A 79 5.99 37.14 17.33
CA ASP A 79 5.23 36.34 18.27
C ASP A 79 6.14 35.65 19.31
N ARG A 80 5.59 35.33 20.49
CA ARG A 80 6.32 34.62 21.55
C ARG A 80 6.30 33.12 21.29
N VAL A 81 7.44 32.57 20.88
CA VAL A 81 7.67 31.12 20.75
C VAL A 81 8.76 30.63 21.70
N ASP A 82 8.79 29.31 21.93
CA ASP A 82 9.78 28.65 22.76
C ASP A 82 11.22 28.92 22.27
N PRO A 83 12.10 29.59 23.05
CA PRO A 83 13.49 29.88 22.65
C PRO A 83 14.29 28.66 22.18
N GLY A 84 13.94 27.45 22.65
CA GLY A 84 14.60 26.19 22.32
C GLY A 84 14.37 25.68 20.89
N TRP A 85 13.47 26.28 20.10
CA TRP A 85 13.09 25.76 18.79
C TRP A 85 14.27 25.68 17.79
N HIS A 86 15.26 26.56 17.91
CA HIS A 86 16.46 26.55 17.07
C HIS A 86 17.29 25.27 17.27
N GLN A 87 17.38 24.77 18.50
CA GLN A 87 18.11 23.53 18.80
C GLN A 87 17.36 22.31 18.25
N LEU A 88 16.03 22.33 18.29
CA LEU A 88 15.19 21.30 17.66
C LEU A 88 15.44 21.25 16.14
N LEU A 89 15.45 22.42 15.47
CA LEU A 89 15.74 22.50 14.04
C LEU A 89 17.16 22.04 13.70
N LEU A 90 18.16 22.45 14.48
CA LEU A 90 19.55 22.02 14.30
C LEU A 90 19.70 20.50 14.49
N ALA A 91 19.02 19.91 15.48
CA ALA A 91 19.03 18.47 15.70
C ALA A 91 18.43 17.69 14.52
N GLU A 92 17.30 18.16 13.98
CA GLU A 92 16.64 17.57 12.80
C GLU A 92 17.45 17.75 11.50
N LEU A 93 18.21 18.83 11.37
CA LEU A 93 19.13 19.04 10.26
C LEU A 93 20.38 18.15 10.37
N ALA A 94 20.94 18.02 11.57
CA ALA A 94 22.14 17.22 11.83
C ALA A 94 21.89 15.72 11.70
N LYS A 95 20.74 15.22 12.16
CA LYS A 95 20.38 13.80 12.05
C LYS A 95 18.93 13.64 11.63
N PRO A 96 18.64 13.64 10.31
CA PRO A 96 17.28 13.50 9.80
C PRO A 96 16.74 12.13 10.20
N ARG A 97 15.73 12.10 11.07
CA ARG A 97 15.01 10.87 11.43
C ARG A 97 13.61 10.97 10.87
N SER A 98 13.20 9.96 10.11
CA SER A 98 11.78 9.86 9.76
C SER A 98 11.04 9.48 11.05
N PRO A 99 10.06 10.29 11.51
CA PRO A 99 9.28 9.98 12.71
C PRO A 99 8.47 8.69 12.54
N MET A 100 8.30 8.22 11.31
CA MET A 100 7.50 7.06 10.96
C MET A 100 8.35 5.82 10.68
N SER A 101 7.96 4.69 11.27
CA SER A 101 8.59 3.39 11.00
C SER A 101 8.25 2.91 9.59
N ARG A 102 9.01 1.93 9.09
CA ARG A 102 8.74 1.34 7.76
C ARG A 102 7.38 0.63 7.69
N ALA A 103 6.98 -0.03 8.77
CA ALA A 103 5.71 -0.75 8.83
C ALA A 103 4.51 0.21 8.88
N ASP A 104 4.63 1.30 9.65
CA ASP A 104 3.56 2.30 9.74
C ASP A 104 3.39 3.04 8.40
N ALA A 105 4.49 3.35 7.71
CA ALA A 105 4.46 3.95 6.38
C ALA A 105 3.75 3.06 5.34
N LEU A 106 4.02 1.75 5.39
CA LEU A 106 3.36 0.76 4.54
C LEU A 106 1.86 0.70 4.83
N GLY A 107 1.47 0.54 6.09
CA GLY A 107 0.06 0.45 6.48
C GLY A 107 -0.74 1.72 6.17
N TRP A 108 -0.13 2.90 6.34
CA TRP A 108 -0.80 4.17 6.01
C TRP A 108 -1.09 4.30 4.52
N ARG A 109 -0.09 4.01 3.66
CA ARG A 109 -0.26 4.02 2.20
C ARG A 109 -1.21 2.91 1.73
N LEU A 110 -1.16 1.76 2.39
CA LEU A 110 -2.08 0.66 2.14
C LEU A 110 -3.52 1.12 2.35
N ASN A 111 -3.84 1.69 3.51
CA ASN A 111 -5.19 2.16 3.86
C ASN A 111 -5.72 3.21 2.89
N ARG A 112 -4.88 4.17 2.48
CA ARG A 112 -5.35 5.31 1.68
C ARG A 112 -5.53 4.97 0.20
N ASN A 113 -4.62 4.18 -0.37
CA ASN A 113 -4.52 4.00 -1.83
C ASN A 113 -4.65 2.54 -2.27
N TYR A 114 -3.94 1.62 -1.63
CA TYR A 114 -3.79 0.26 -2.17
C TYR A 114 -4.88 -0.73 -1.71
N LEU A 115 -5.61 -0.47 -0.63
CA LEU A 115 -6.68 -1.36 -0.17
C LEU A 115 -7.70 -1.65 -1.29
N TRP A 116 -8.11 -0.62 -2.02
CA TRP A 116 -9.03 -0.75 -3.15
C TRP A 116 -8.44 -1.58 -4.29
N ILE A 117 -7.15 -1.40 -4.60
CA ILE A 117 -6.45 -2.18 -5.62
C ILE A 117 -6.40 -3.66 -5.21
N TYR A 118 -6.01 -3.96 -3.96
CA TYR A 118 -5.97 -5.33 -3.46
C TYR A 118 -7.35 -5.98 -3.38
N ALA A 119 -8.39 -5.23 -3.01
CA ALA A 119 -9.77 -5.72 -3.01
C ALA A 119 -10.22 -6.09 -4.43
N ALA A 120 -9.96 -5.21 -5.41
CA ALA A 120 -10.27 -5.48 -6.81
C ALA A 120 -9.52 -6.70 -7.35
N VAL A 121 -8.22 -6.84 -7.04
CA VAL A 121 -7.42 -8.02 -7.42
C VAL A 121 -7.96 -9.30 -6.78
N LEU A 122 -8.36 -9.26 -5.51
CA LEU A 122 -8.91 -10.43 -4.83
C LEU A 122 -10.22 -10.88 -5.47
N LEU A 123 -11.13 -9.94 -5.72
CA LEU A 123 -12.41 -10.22 -6.38
C LEU A 123 -12.20 -10.75 -7.80
N ALA A 124 -11.29 -10.17 -8.57
CA ALA A 124 -10.97 -10.63 -9.91
C ALA A 124 -10.33 -12.03 -9.90
N TRP A 125 -9.52 -12.35 -8.88
CA TRP A 125 -8.98 -13.69 -8.70
C TRP A 125 -10.07 -14.73 -8.43
N PHE A 126 -11.02 -14.43 -7.54
CA PHE A 126 -12.19 -15.30 -7.31
C PHE A 126 -13.05 -15.46 -8.57
N ALA A 127 -13.32 -14.35 -9.29
CA ALA A 127 -14.05 -14.39 -10.55
C ALA A 127 -13.34 -15.24 -11.61
N LYS A 128 -12.01 -15.23 -11.63
CA LYS A 128 -11.22 -16.06 -12.55
C LYS A 128 -11.32 -17.55 -12.23
N LEU A 129 -11.37 -17.92 -10.95
CA LEU A 129 -11.59 -19.31 -10.53
C LEU A 129 -12.99 -19.79 -10.95
N ASP A 130 -14.01 -18.93 -10.82
CA ASP A 130 -15.39 -19.23 -11.21
C ASP A 130 -15.59 -19.31 -12.74
N LEU A 131 -14.80 -18.55 -13.52
CA LEU A 131 -14.97 -18.44 -14.98
C LEU A 131 -14.85 -19.77 -15.75
N GLY A 132 -14.15 -20.75 -15.18
CA GLY A 132 -13.99 -22.08 -15.76
C GLY A 132 -15.14 -23.05 -15.45
N GLN A 133 -16.08 -22.66 -14.60
CA GLN A 133 -17.14 -23.53 -14.10
C GLN A 133 -18.45 -23.35 -14.87
N PRO A 134 -19.30 -24.40 -14.95
CA PRO A 134 -20.60 -24.29 -15.59
C PRO A 134 -21.51 -23.26 -14.91
N LYS A 135 -22.39 -22.63 -15.68
CA LYS A 135 -23.33 -21.62 -15.16
C LYS A 135 -24.19 -22.20 -14.03
N GLY A 136 -24.20 -21.54 -12.88
CA GLY A 136 -24.95 -21.98 -11.69
C GLY A 136 -24.13 -22.81 -10.71
N TRP A 137 -22.83 -23.00 -10.96
CA TRP A 137 -21.93 -23.55 -9.96
C TRP A 137 -21.84 -22.63 -8.74
N ILE A 138 -21.81 -23.23 -7.56
CA ILE A 138 -21.69 -22.53 -6.28
C ILE A 138 -20.29 -22.86 -5.74
N LEU A 139 -19.55 -21.83 -5.34
CA LEU A 139 -18.22 -21.98 -4.75
C LEU A 139 -18.35 -22.65 -3.37
N GLU A 140 -18.36 -23.98 -3.35
CA GLU A 140 -18.37 -24.77 -2.12
C GLU A 140 -16.94 -25.16 -1.71
N PHE A 141 -16.65 -25.04 -0.42
CA PHE A 141 -15.45 -25.62 0.16
C PHE A 141 -15.72 -27.10 0.43
N PRO A 142 -14.92 -28.05 -0.10
CA PRO A 142 -13.52 -27.90 -0.48
C PRO A 142 -13.22 -27.83 -1.98
N GLU A 143 -14.22 -27.95 -2.87
CA GLU A 143 -14.01 -27.98 -4.33
C GLU A 143 -13.25 -26.75 -4.84
N ALA A 144 -13.56 -25.58 -4.28
CA ALA A 144 -12.85 -24.33 -4.55
C ALA A 144 -11.32 -24.43 -4.40
N LEU A 145 -10.82 -25.28 -3.48
CA LEU A 145 -9.38 -25.46 -3.27
C LEU A 145 -8.71 -26.19 -4.42
N ALA A 146 -9.40 -27.13 -5.08
CA ALA A 146 -8.85 -27.85 -6.22
C ALA A 146 -8.74 -26.95 -7.47
N LEU A 147 -9.66 -25.99 -7.63
CA LEU A 147 -9.61 -25.03 -8.73
C LEU A 147 -8.38 -24.11 -8.68
N ALA A 148 -7.77 -23.94 -7.51
CA ALA A 148 -6.64 -23.05 -7.33
C ALA A 148 -5.27 -23.72 -7.55
N ASP A 149 -5.22 -24.96 -8.04
CA ASP A 149 -3.97 -25.67 -8.34
C ASP A 149 -3.09 -24.90 -9.34
N ILE A 150 -1.82 -24.69 -9.00
CA ILE A 150 -0.84 -24.04 -9.88
C ILE A 150 0.27 -25.03 -10.20
N GLY A 151 0.19 -25.69 -11.36
CA GLY A 151 1.16 -26.72 -11.76
C GLY A 151 1.19 -27.85 -10.72
N ASN A 152 2.32 -28.03 -10.04
CA ASN A 152 2.48 -29.05 -8.99
C ASN A 152 2.11 -28.54 -7.58
N PHE A 153 1.75 -27.26 -7.44
CA PHE A 153 1.38 -26.69 -6.15
C PHE A 153 -0.12 -26.92 -5.91
N PRO A 154 -0.49 -27.60 -4.81
CA PRO A 154 -1.88 -27.84 -4.49
C PRO A 154 -2.58 -26.54 -4.10
N GLY A 155 -3.82 -26.36 -4.53
CA GLY A 155 -4.53 -25.10 -4.42
C GLY A 155 -4.91 -24.75 -2.99
N TRP A 156 -4.96 -25.70 -2.06
CA TRP A 156 -5.05 -25.39 -0.63
C TRP A 156 -3.85 -24.57 -0.14
N LEU A 157 -2.64 -24.83 -0.67
CA LEU A 157 -1.42 -24.10 -0.32
C LEU A 157 -1.46 -22.70 -0.94
N VAL A 158 -2.00 -22.59 -2.16
CA VAL A 158 -2.25 -21.31 -2.83
C VAL A 158 -3.22 -20.45 -2.02
N PHE A 159 -4.37 -21.01 -1.62
CA PHE A 159 -5.35 -20.34 -0.76
C PHE A 159 -4.76 -19.95 0.59
N ALA A 160 -4.01 -20.84 1.24
CA ALA A 160 -3.35 -20.53 2.51
C ALA A 160 -2.34 -19.38 2.37
N GLY A 161 -1.57 -19.35 1.27
CA GLY A 161 -0.64 -18.27 0.95
C GLY A 161 -1.35 -16.94 0.72
N VAL A 162 -2.40 -16.93 -0.10
CA VAL A 162 -3.22 -15.73 -0.34
C VAL A 162 -3.87 -15.26 0.96
N PHE A 163 -4.48 -16.16 1.72
CA PHE A 163 -5.11 -15.84 3.00
C PHE A 163 -4.11 -15.23 3.98
N ALA A 164 -2.96 -15.87 4.19
CA ALA A 164 -1.91 -15.37 5.06
C ALA A 164 -1.39 -13.99 4.62
N PHE A 165 -1.24 -13.79 3.30
CA PHE A 165 -0.84 -12.50 2.73
C PHE A 165 -1.88 -11.40 2.99
N TYR A 166 -3.17 -11.67 2.79
CA TYR A 166 -4.23 -10.70 3.08
C TYR A 166 -4.37 -10.44 4.58
N CYS A 167 -4.22 -11.45 5.45
CA CYS A 167 -4.13 -11.24 6.89
C CYS A 167 -2.96 -10.33 7.27
N HIS A 168 -1.80 -10.49 6.63
CA HIS A 168 -0.65 -9.61 6.83
C HIS A 168 -0.94 -8.17 6.40
N LEU A 169 -1.59 -7.96 5.26
CA LEU A 169 -2.01 -6.63 4.79
C LEU A 169 -3.00 -5.98 5.78
N ILE A 170 -4.01 -6.73 6.23
CA ILE A 170 -4.98 -6.25 7.23
C ILE A 170 -4.28 -5.89 8.55
N TRP A 171 -3.34 -6.71 9.01
CA TRP A 171 -2.56 -6.39 10.20
C TRP A 171 -1.75 -5.10 10.06
N LEU A 172 -1.10 -4.88 8.89
CA LEU A 172 -0.40 -3.62 8.61
C LEU A 172 -1.35 -2.42 8.59
N ALA A 173 -2.50 -2.57 7.93
CA ALA A 173 -3.56 -1.56 7.86
C ALA A 173 -4.07 -1.15 9.25
N LEU A 174 -4.40 -2.12 10.10
CA LEU A 174 -4.88 -1.90 11.47
C LEU A 174 -3.82 -1.28 12.37
N ARG A 175 -2.57 -1.74 12.25
CA ARG A 175 -1.44 -1.18 13.00
C ARG A 175 -1.28 0.30 12.69
N ALA A 176 -1.20 0.68 11.42
CA ALA A 176 -0.96 2.06 11.01
C ALA A 176 -2.11 3.01 11.39
N ALA A 177 -3.36 2.53 11.42
CA ALA A 177 -4.50 3.31 11.89
C ALA A 177 -4.37 3.71 13.38
N ARG A 178 -3.66 2.92 14.19
CA ARG A 178 -3.47 3.20 15.63
C ARG A 178 -2.25 4.10 15.90
N THR A 179 -1.24 4.08 15.04
CA THR A 179 0.05 4.76 15.28
C THR A 179 0.20 6.13 14.65
N TYR A 180 -0.80 6.68 13.94
CA TYR A 180 -0.66 7.95 13.22
C TYR A 180 -1.54 9.07 13.82
N PRO A 181 -1.00 9.94 14.69
CA PRO A 181 -1.75 10.98 15.40
C PRO A 181 -1.49 12.36 14.77
N LEU A 182 -1.69 12.52 13.45
CA LEU A 182 -1.49 13.82 12.79
C LEU A 182 -2.79 14.57 12.47
N GLU A 183 -3.95 14.03 12.88
CA GLU A 183 -5.23 14.76 12.79
C GLU A 183 -5.63 15.45 14.12
N GLU A 184 -4.87 15.25 15.20
CA GLU A 184 -5.03 16.05 16.42
C GLU A 184 -4.16 17.31 16.32
N GLY A 185 -4.66 18.26 15.52
CA GLY A 185 -4.25 19.66 15.54
C GLY A 185 -5.41 20.51 16.06
#